data_AF-A0A3N0X6U9-F1
#
_entry.id   AF-A0A3N0X6U9-F1
#
_cell.length_a   1.000
_cell.length_b   1.000
_cell.length_c   1.000
_cell.angle_alpha   90.00
_cell.angle_beta   90.00
_cell.angle_gamma   90.00
#
_symmetry.space_group_name_H-M   'P 1'
#
loop_
_entity.id
_entity.type
_entity.pdbx_description
1 polymer ?
#
loop_
_entity_poly.entity_id
_entity_poly.type
_entity_poly.pdbx_seq_one_letter_code
_entity_poly.pdbx_strand_id
1 'polypeptide(L)'
;MKKLHWGHGLAIALGCFMIFILFLIFIFPMGKQNSEMISNNYYEEELEYQKVIDAKKNAAKLENHPTYQVTSEGIQITFPKDAKPDGNKANFILFRTDDSNLDVTKEVTITQNYFIIPKKVITKGSYTLKLKWTENKIPYQIDYDILWK
;
A
#
# COMPACT_ATOMS: atom_id res chain seq x y z
N MET A 1 -12.49 -36.91 -51.38
CA MET A 1 -12.13 -36.63 -49.96
C MET A 1 -10.61 -36.53 -49.88
N LYS A 2 -10.05 -35.35 -49.57
CA LYS A 2 -8.58 -35.17 -49.48
C LYS A 2 -8.06 -35.99 -48.30
N LYS A 3 -7.10 -36.89 -48.54
CA LYS A 3 -6.44 -37.67 -47.47
C LYS A 3 -5.51 -36.74 -46.72
N LEU A 4 -5.77 -36.50 -45.43
CA LEU A 4 -4.85 -35.74 -44.59
C LEU A 4 -3.59 -36.60 -44.39
N HIS A 5 -2.46 -36.15 -44.93
CA HIS A 5 -1.17 -36.81 -44.70
C HIS A 5 -0.49 -36.23 -43.47
N TRP A 6 0.46 -36.96 -42.91
CA TRP A 6 1.20 -36.58 -41.70
C TRP A 6 1.75 -35.15 -41.74
N GLY A 7 2.30 -34.71 -42.88
CA GLY A 7 2.78 -33.33 -43.06
C GLY A 7 1.68 -32.26 -42.98
N HIS A 8 0.45 -32.57 -43.36
CA HIS A 8 -0.69 -31.65 -43.22
C HIS A 8 -1.08 -31.49 -41.75
N GLY A 9 -1.06 -32.60 -40.98
CA GLY A 9 -1.29 -32.55 -39.53
C GLY A 9 -0.25 -31.70 -38.81
N LEU A 10 1.03 -31.83 -39.19
CA LEU A 10 2.11 -31.02 -38.64
C LEU A 10 1.96 -29.54 -38.99
N ALA A 11 1.63 -29.22 -40.25
CA ALA A 11 1.42 -27.84 -40.68
C ALA A 11 0.22 -27.18 -39.97
N ILE A 12 -0.88 -27.91 -39.78
CA ILE A 12 -2.05 -27.43 -39.04
C ILE A 12 -1.69 -27.18 -37.57
N ALA A 13 -0.99 -28.11 -36.92
CA ALA A 13 -0.58 -27.94 -35.52
C ALA A 13 0.32 -26.70 -35.33
N LEU A 14 1.29 -26.49 -36.21
CA LEU A 14 2.15 -25.30 -36.19
C LEU A 14 1.36 -24.02 -36.44
N GLY A 15 0.46 -24.01 -37.43
CA GLY A 15 -0.40 -22.86 -37.71
C GLY A 15 -1.31 -22.51 -36.52
N CYS A 16 -1.94 -23.51 -35.91
CA CYS A 16 -2.74 -23.33 -34.69
C CYS A 16 -1.90 -22.81 -33.53
N PHE A 17 -0.68 -23.32 -33.34
CA PHE A 17 0.22 -22.83 -32.30
C PHE A 17 0.62 -21.38 -32.51
N MET A 18 0.98 -20.99 -33.74
CA MET A 18 1.28 -19.59 -34.06
C MET A 18 0.09 -18.67 -33.80
N ILE A 19 -1.11 -19.06 -34.23
CA ILE A 19 -2.34 -18.28 -33.97
C ILE A 19 -2.60 -18.17 -32.47
N PHE A 20 -2.39 -19.25 -31.71
CA PHE A 20 -2.55 -19.24 -30.25
C PHE A 20 -1.55 -18.28 -29.58
N ILE A 21 -0.28 -18.28 -29.99
CA ILE A 21 0.72 -17.33 -29.48
C ILE A 21 0.33 -15.89 -29.82
N LEU A 22 -0.12 -15.62 -31.05
CA LEU A 22 -0.58 -14.28 -31.46
C LEU A 22 -1.82 -13.84 -30.65
N PHE A 23 -2.75 -14.76 -30.36
CA PHE A 23 -3.90 -14.50 -29.48
C PHE A 23 -3.46 -14.12 -28.06
N LEU A 24 -2.49 -14.82 -27.49
CA LEU A 24 -1.93 -14.49 -26.17
C LEU A 24 -1.23 -13.13 -26.15
N ILE A 25 -0.57 -12.74 -27.23
CA ILE A 25 0.15 -11.45 -27.30
C ILE A 25 -0.81 -10.28 -27.50
N PHE A 26 -1.77 -10.40 -28.43
CA PHE A 26 -2.59 -9.27 -28.84
C PHE A 26 -3.93 -9.19 -28.12
N ILE A 27 -4.58 -10.32 -27.85
CA ILE A 27 -5.97 -10.33 -27.38
C ILE A 27 -6.07 -10.58 -25.88
N PHE A 28 -5.30 -11.52 -25.35
CA PHE A 28 -5.33 -11.86 -23.93
C PHE A 28 -5.04 -10.66 -22.97
N PRO A 29 -4.14 -9.71 -23.28
CA PRO A 29 -3.88 -8.58 -22.38
C PRO A 29 -5.03 -7.56 -22.30
N MET A 30 -5.89 -7.48 -23.33
CA MET A 30 -6.99 -6.51 -23.37
C MET A 30 -8.04 -6.74 -22.28
N GLY A 31 -8.17 -7.98 -21.77
CA GLY A 31 -9.10 -8.32 -20.67
C GLY A 31 -8.51 -8.18 -19.26
N LYS A 32 -7.21 -7.87 -19.14
CA LYS A 32 -6.48 -7.79 -17.87
C LYS A 32 -5.52 -6.60 -17.84
N GLN A 33 -6.04 -5.39 -18.05
CA GLN A 33 -5.26 -4.16 -17.82
C GLN A 33 -4.91 -3.90 -16.33
N ASN A 34 -5.41 -4.72 -15.41
CA ASN A 34 -5.19 -4.55 -13.96
C ASN A 34 -4.06 -5.42 -13.39
N SER A 35 -3.31 -6.14 -14.21
CA SER A 35 -2.05 -6.70 -13.73
C SER A 35 -0.98 -5.63 -13.94
N GLU A 36 -0.82 -4.77 -12.95
CA GLU A 36 0.37 -3.92 -12.82
C GLU A 36 1.59 -4.80 -13.14
N MET A 37 2.28 -4.53 -14.25
CA MET A 37 3.52 -5.23 -14.53
C MET A 37 4.52 -4.83 -13.44
N ILE A 38 4.73 -5.71 -12.47
CA ILE A 38 5.75 -5.64 -11.41
C ILE A 38 7.14 -5.80 -12.04
N SER A 39 7.52 -4.90 -12.96
CA SER A 39 8.74 -5.07 -13.75
C SER A 39 9.54 -3.78 -13.95
N ASN A 40 8.98 -2.61 -13.64
CA ASN A 40 9.76 -1.37 -13.75
C ASN A 40 10.30 -0.86 -12.41
N ASN A 41 9.75 -1.31 -11.26
CA ASN A 41 10.07 -0.72 -9.96
C ASN A 41 10.59 -1.66 -8.89
N TYR A 42 10.93 -2.90 -9.23
CA TYR A 42 11.32 -3.90 -8.23
C TYR A 42 12.49 -3.45 -7.31
N TYR A 43 13.49 -2.74 -7.87
CA TYR A 43 14.59 -2.18 -7.07
C TYR A 43 14.20 -0.95 -6.25
N GLU A 44 13.35 -0.07 -6.78
CA GLU A 44 12.86 1.09 -6.03
C GLU A 44 11.94 0.63 -4.89
N GLU A 45 11.13 -0.39 -5.12
CA GLU A 45 10.32 -1.05 -4.10
C GLU A 45 11.21 -1.60 -2.97
N GLU A 46 12.28 -2.35 -3.28
CA GLU A 46 13.22 -2.85 -2.26
C GLU A 46 13.86 -1.72 -1.41
N LEU A 47 14.27 -0.62 -2.04
CA LEU A 47 14.81 0.54 -1.31
C LEU A 47 13.75 1.22 -0.44
N GLU A 48 12.53 1.35 -0.92
CA GLU A 48 11.40 1.87 -0.13
C GLU A 48 11.05 0.93 1.04
N TYR A 49 11.14 -0.39 0.85
CA TYR A 49 10.97 -1.37 1.93
C TYR A 49 12.03 -1.21 3.02
N GLN A 50 13.30 -1.05 2.66
CA GLN A 50 14.37 -0.86 3.64
C GLN A 50 14.17 0.43 4.45
N LYS A 51 13.77 1.53 3.81
CA LYS A 51 13.43 2.79 4.52
C LYS A 51 12.31 2.59 5.54
N VAL A 52 11.27 1.81 5.20
CA VAL A 52 10.18 1.48 6.13
C VAL A 52 10.68 0.63 7.30
N ILE A 53 11.52 -0.37 7.04
CA ILE A 53 12.13 -1.20 8.09
C ILE A 53 12.94 -0.34 9.06
N ASP A 54 13.78 0.55 8.54
CA ASP A 54 14.61 1.43 9.35
C ASP A 54 13.76 2.42 10.14
N ALA A 55 12.70 2.99 9.54
CA ALA A 55 11.78 3.87 10.22
C ALA A 55 11.04 3.18 11.38
N LYS A 56 10.60 1.93 11.19
CA LYS A 56 10.00 1.11 12.25
C LYS A 56 11.01 0.80 13.35
N LYS A 57 12.25 0.49 12.99
CA LYS A 57 13.34 0.23 13.95
C LYS A 57 13.69 1.48 14.77
N ASN A 58 13.64 2.66 14.18
CA ASN A 58 13.83 3.92 14.89
C ASN A 58 12.68 4.16 15.88
N ALA A 59 11.43 3.95 15.45
CA ALA A 59 10.27 4.09 16.32
C ALA A 59 10.27 3.09 17.47
N ALA A 60 10.72 1.85 17.25
CA ALA A 60 10.82 0.84 18.29
C ALA A 60 11.87 1.15 19.37
N LYS A 61 12.79 2.10 19.14
CA LYS A 61 13.78 2.55 20.13
C LYS A 61 13.29 3.71 20.99
N LEU A 62 12.12 4.27 20.68
CA LEU A 62 11.55 5.34 21.49
C LEU A 62 11.10 4.78 22.84
N GLU A 63 11.35 5.55 23.90
CA GLU A 63 10.88 5.20 25.24
C GLU A 63 9.36 5.33 25.35
N ASN A 64 8.80 6.37 24.72
CA ASN A 64 7.38 6.59 24.60
C ASN A 64 6.97 6.63 23.13
N HIS A 65 5.89 5.93 22.81
CA HIS A 65 5.32 5.93 21.47
C HIS A 65 4.11 6.87 21.39
N PRO A 66 3.82 7.43 20.21
CA PRO A 66 2.49 7.93 19.92
C PRO A 66 1.42 6.90 20.31
N THR A 67 0.24 7.35 20.70
CA THR A 67 -0.88 6.46 21.05
C THR A 67 -2.11 6.87 20.29
N TYR A 68 -3.00 5.92 20.02
CA TYR A 68 -4.27 6.20 19.38
C TYR A 68 -5.43 5.98 20.36
N GLN A 69 -6.50 6.75 20.18
CA GLN A 69 -7.76 6.57 20.89
C GLN A 69 -8.92 6.79 19.92
N VAL A 70 -9.89 5.87 19.96
CA VAL A 70 -11.15 6.02 19.23
C VAL A 70 -12.08 6.91 20.05
N THR A 71 -12.55 7.99 19.44
CA THR A 71 -13.47 8.98 20.05
C THR A 71 -14.73 9.11 19.21
N SER A 72 -15.73 9.85 19.72
CA SER A 72 -16.98 10.14 19.01
C SER A 72 -16.80 11.05 17.78
N GLU A 73 -15.65 11.72 17.69
CA GLU A 73 -15.26 12.64 16.62
C GLU A 73 -14.40 11.97 15.55
N GLY A 74 -13.71 10.87 15.89
CA GLY A 74 -12.78 10.20 14.99
C GLY A 74 -11.73 9.38 15.71
N ILE A 75 -10.57 9.21 15.08
CA ILE A 75 -9.39 8.58 15.70
C ILE A 75 -8.44 9.69 16.10
N GLN A 76 -8.20 9.84 17.40
CA GLN A 76 -7.22 10.78 17.93
C GLN A 76 -5.86 10.10 18.05
N ILE A 77 -4.81 10.76 17.56
CA ILE A 77 -3.42 10.32 17.72
C ILE A 77 -2.74 11.34 18.62
N THR A 78 -2.15 10.87 19.71
CA THR A 78 -1.44 11.70 20.69
C THR A 78 0.04 11.35 20.68
N PHE A 79 0.89 12.33 20.40
CA PHE A 79 2.34 12.22 20.49
C PHE A 79 2.78 12.44 21.95
N PRO A 80 3.78 11.68 22.42
CA PRO A 80 4.34 11.91 23.73
C PRO A 80 5.18 13.21 23.71
N LYS A 81 5.52 13.75 24.88
CA LYS A 81 6.16 15.08 25.00
C LYS A 81 7.61 15.12 24.50
N ASP A 82 8.25 13.96 24.53
CA ASP A 82 9.61 13.68 24.07
C ASP A 82 9.71 13.59 22.54
N ALA A 83 8.65 13.15 21.86
CA ALA A 83 8.62 13.13 20.39
C ALA A 83 8.44 14.55 19.82
N LYS A 84 9.39 14.99 18.98
CA LYS A 84 9.34 16.30 18.30
C LYS A 84 9.39 16.14 16.79
N PRO A 85 8.24 15.91 16.14
CA PRO A 85 8.18 15.82 14.69
C PRO A 85 8.65 17.11 14.01
N ASP A 86 9.46 16.97 12.98
CA ASP A 86 10.01 18.08 12.22
C ASP A 86 8.88 18.94 11.65
N GLY A 87 8.93 20.25 11.94
CA GLY A 87 7.90 21.19 11.50
C GLY A 87 6.49 20.91 12.06
N ASN A 88 6.38 20.12 13.14
CA ASN A 88 5.11 19.65 13.70
C ASN A 88 4.23 18.93 12.66
N LYS A 89 4.85 18.17 11.74
CA LYS A 89 4.13 17.43 10.71
C LYS A 89 4.20 15.93 10.95
N ALA A 90 3.11 15.26 10.64
CA ALA A 90 3.06 13.82 10.52
C ALA A 90 2.25 13.43 9.29
N ASN A 91 2.52 12.26 8.75
CA ASN A 91 1.73 11.63 7.71
C ASN A 91 1.04 10.40 8.29
N PHE A 92 -0.21 10.17 7.91
CA PHE A 92 -0.89 8.93 8.23
C PHE A 92 -1.42 8.27 6.96
N ILE A 93 -1.43 6.94 6.98
CA ILE A 93 -2.10 6.09 5.99
C ILE A 93 -3.06 5.19 6.77
N LEU A 94 -4.36 5.31 6.52
CA LEU A 94 -5.34 4.32 6.92
C LEU A 94 -5.45 3.31 5.79
N PHE A 95 -4.83 2.15 5.96
CA PHE A 95 -4.90 1.04 5.02
C PHE A 95 -6.08 0.15 5.40
N ARG A 96 -7.07 0.00 4.53
CA ARG A 96 -8.24 -0.82 4.78
C ARG A 96 -7.96 -2.28 4.45
N THR A 97 -8.33 -3.18 5.35
CA THR A 97 -7.96 -4.60 5.24
C THR A 97 -8.62 -5.32 4.06
N ASP A 98 -9.83 -4.92 3.65
CA ASP A 98 -10.66 -5.61 2.65
C ASP A 98 -10.86 -4.83 1.33
N ASP A 99 -10.57 -3.52 1.30
CA ASP A 99 -10.78 -2.68 0.11
C ASP A 99 -9.84 -1.47 0.08
N SER A 100 -8.77 -1.56 -0.71
CA SER A 100 -7.77 -0.49 -0.85
C SER A 100 -8.30 0.81 -1.48
N ASN A 101 -9.48 0.79 -2.12
CA ASN A 101 -10.08 2.02 -2.66
C ASN A 101 -10.53 3.01 -1.57
N LEU A 102 -10.61 2.53 -0.33
CA LEU A 102 -11.00 3.32 0.84
C LEU A 102 -9.81 3.71 1.71
N ASP A 103 -8.58 3.53 1.20
CA ASP A 103 -7.37 3.98 1.87
C ASP A 103 -7.33 5.50 1.95
N VAL A 104 -6.95 6.02 3.12
CA VAL A 104 -6.83 7.47 3.33
C VAL A 104 -5.38 7.81 3.68
N THR A 105 -4.73 8.58 2.82
CA THR A 105 -3.38 9.10 3.07
C THR A 105 -3.41 10.62 3.17
N LYS A 106 -2.92 11.19 4.27
CA LYS A 106 -2.80 12.64 4.45
C LYS A 106 -1.60 13.04 5.30
N GLU A 107 -1.02 14.20 4.96
CA GLU A 107 -0.16 14.95 5.88
C GLU A 107 -1.03 15.83 6.79
N VAL A 108 -0.66 15.90 8.06
CA VAL A 108 -1.34 16.67 9.10
C VAL A 108 -0.34 17.49 9.89
N THR A 109 -0.81 18.64 10.38
CA THR A 109 -0.08 19.43 11.37
C THR A 109 -0.53 19.02 12.77
N ILE A 110 0.44 18.71 13.62
CA ILE A 110 0.23 18.33 15.01
C ILE A 110 0.06 19.62 15.81
N THR A 111 -1.07 19.75 16.49
CA THR A 111 -1.38 20.90 17.35
C THR A 111 -1.51 20.38 18.77
N GLN A 112 -0.82 21.00 19.74
CA GLN A 112 -0.85 20.57 21.15
C GLN A 112 -0.52 19.08 21.35
N ASN A 113 0.44 18.55 20.59
CA ASN A 113 0.88 17.14 20.61
C ASN A 113 -0.19 16.12 20.16
N TYR A 114 -1.29 16.53 19.54
CA TYR A 114 -2.24 15.59 18.96
C TYR A 114 -2.79 16.05 17.61
N PHE A 115 -3.45 15.12 16.92
CA PHE A 115 -4.34 15.43 15.81
C PHE A 115 -5.48 14.41 15.77
N ILE A 116 -6.56 14.75 15.06
CA ILE A 116 -7.74 13.87 14.92
C ILE A 116 -7.95 13.56 13.45
N ILE A 117 -8.07 12.27 13.13
CA ILE A 117 -8.60 11.80 11.85
C ILE A 117 -10.13 11.84 11.95
N PRO A 118 -10.82 12.75 11.24
CA PRO A 118 -12.26 12.95 11.44
C PRO A 118 -13.07 11.73 11.01
N LYS A 119 -14.10 11.34 11.78
CA LYS A 119 -14.97 10.20 11.43
C LYS A 119 -15.59 10.26 10.04
N LYS A 120 -15.79 11.47 9.48
CA LYS A 120 -16.35 11.67 8.15
C LYS A 120 -15.51 11.08 7.01
N VAL A 121 -14.22 10.81 7.26
CA VAL A 121 -13.32 10.16 6.29
C VAL A 121 -13.10 8.68 6.60
N ILE A 122 -13.76 8.12 7.62
CA ILE A 122 -13.56 6.75 8.08
C ILE A 122 -14.87 5.99 7.92
N THR A 123 -14.83 4.91 7.15
CA THR A 123 -15.97 3.98 7.03
C THR A 123 -15.85 2.89 8.10
N LYS A 124 -16.97 2.28 8.51
CA LYS A 124 -16.92 1.14 9.45
C LYS A 124 -16.10 -0.01 8.85
N GLY A 125 -15.23 -0.60 9.65
CA GLY A 125 -14.34 -1.68 9.22
C GLY A 125 -13.03 -1.76 10.00
N SER A 126 -12.17 -2.68 9.54
CA SER A 126 -10.81 -2.89 10.06
C SER A 126 -9.79 -2.14 9.23
N TYR A 127 -8.84 -1.51 9.90
CA TYR A 127 -7.79 -0.70 9.30
C TYR A 127 -6.45 -0.98 9.96
N THR A 128 -5.38 -0.88 9.17
CA THR A 128 -4.02 -0.70 9.68
C THR A 128 -3.66 0.78 9.50
N LEU A 129 -3.56 1.52 10.60
CA LEU A 129 -3.09 2.89 10.63
C LEU A 129 -1.56 2.91 10.65
N LYS A 130 -0.94 3.33 9.56
CA LYS A 130 0.51 3.58 9.48
C LYS A 130 0.75 5.06 9.77
N LEU A 131 1.27 5.36 10.95
CA LEU A 131 1.67 6.70 11.37
C LEU A 131 3.15 6.89 11.04
N LYS A 132 3.47 7.93 10.27
CA LYS A 132 4.81 8.28 9.81
C LYS A 132 5.18 9.70 10.21
N TRP A 133 6.38 9.93 10.69
CA TRP A 133 6.91 11.26 10.92
C TRP A 133 8.43 11.26 10.77
N THR A 134 9.03 12.45 10.73
CA THR A 134 10.48 12.60 10.84
C THR A 134 10.81 13.41 12.07
N GLU A 135 11.92 13.10 12.72
CA GLU A 135 12.47 13.89 13.81
C GLU A 135 13.97 14.01 13.60
N ASN A 136 14.48 15.23 13.54
CA ASN A 136 15.86 15.53 13.17
C ASN A 136 16.27 14.88 11.84
N LYS A 137 15.36 14.84 10.85
CA LYS A 137 15.52 14.17 9.55
C LYS A 137 15.65 12.65 9.60
N ILE A 138 15.46 12.03 10.77
CA ILE A 138 15.40 10.58 10.92
C ILE A 138 13.94 10.17 10.74
N PRO A 139 13.61 9.21 9.85
CA PRO A 139 12.24 8.75 9.68
C PRO A 139 11.83 7.78 10.78
N TYR A 140 10.56 7.85 11.16
CA TYR A 140 9.91 7.01 12.15
C TYR A 140 8.57 6.52 11.60
N GLN A 141 8.22 5.27 11.90
CA GLN A 141 6.92 4.72 11.55
C GLN A 141 6.40 3.76 12.63
N ILE A 142 5.12 3.88 12.98
CA ILE A 142 4.39 2.91 13.80
C ILE A 142 3.10 2.53 13.11
N ASP A 143 2.77 1.24 13.16
CA ASP A 143 1.53 0.70 12.61
C ASP A 143 0.62 0.27 13.77
N TYR A 144 -0.67 0.62 13.69
CA TYR A 144 -1.70 0.22 14.64
C TYR A 144 -2.84 -0.49 13.93
N ASP A 145 -3.31 -1.60 14.48
CA ASP A 145 -4.54 -2.23 14.03
C ASP A 145 -5.73 -1.58 14.74
N ILE A 146 -6.68 -1.09 13.95
CA ILE A 146 -7.83 -0.31 14.41
C ILE A 146 -9.11 -0.95 13.88
N LEU A 147 -10.07 -1.13 14.78
CA LEU A 147 -11.44 -1.52 14.44
C LEU A 147 -12.37 -0.32 14.65
N TRP A 148 -12.89 0.24 13.55
CA TRP A 148 -13.85 1.35 13.59
C TRP A 148 -15.28 0.83 13.48
N LYS A 149 -16.11 1.13 14.50
CA LYS A 149 -17.47 0.59 14.68
C LYS A 149 -18.59 1.60 14.44
#